data_AF-E4Z6S9-F1
#
_entry.id   AF-E4Z6S9-F1
#
_cell.length_a   1.000
_cell.length_b   1.000
_cell.length_c   1.000
_cell.angle_alpha   90.00
_cell.angle_beta   90.00
_cell.angle_gamma   90.00
#
_symmetry.space_group_name_H-M   'P 1'
#
loop_
_entity.id
_entity.type
_entity.pdbx_description
1 polymer ?
#
loop_
_entity_poly.entity_id
_entity_poly.type
_entity_poly.pdbx_seq_one_letter_code
_entity_poly.pdbx_strand_id
1 'polypeptide(L)'
;MLNDMEISGQIKQLNQPHEGERKEWKNETRKMGEKMEALELNLRNEIEKKHELEELEMMRKELGDIGGAGHFFGNDKRIKYGGERDAMGEEELKKVLRLLAYWWDHNLEVAEAGWTIQFKTALKRNGGDGKYHYLWISNKEFKATAQEISDVTGEEANRRELQSKKDGTRQRIKYEMVAYKDVVRFNITFL
;
A
#
# COMPACT_ATOMS: atom_id res chain seq x y z
N MET A 1 18.82 38.98 -71.01
CA MET A 1 19.39 37.69 -70.57
C MET A 1 20.14 37.99 -69.29
N LEU A 2 19.70 37.43 -68.16
CA LEU A 2 20.43 37.55 -66.89
C LEU A 2 21.73 36.76 -67.01
N ASN A 3 22.84 37.32 -66.53
CA ASN A 3 24.13 36.62 -66.47
C ASN A 3 24.06 35.55 -65.36
N ASP A 4 24.72 34.40 -65.55
CA ASP A 4 24.85 33.30 -64.58
C ASP A 4 25.14 33.78 -63.15
N MET A 5 25.86 34.89 -62.99
CA MET A 5 26.19 35.50 -61.70
C MET A 5 24.96 36.11 -60.98
N GLU A 6 24.02 36.71 -61.72
CA GLU A 6 22.76 37.22 -61.15
C GLU A 6 21.79 36.10 -60.81
N ILE A 7 21.72 35.06 -61.66
CA ILE A 7 20.89 33.87 -61.42
C ILE A 7 21.38 33.14 -60.15
N SER A 8 22.71 33.00 -59.99
CA SER A 8 23.35 32.46 -58.79
C SER A 8 23.00 33.25 -57.51
N GLY A 9 23.04 34.58 -57.58
CA GLY A 9 22.69 35.46 -56.46
C GLY A 9 21.23 35.34 -56.03
N GLN A 10 20.31 35.28 -57.00
CA GLN A 10 18.87 35.14 -56.73
C GLN A 10 18.51 33.77 -56.16
N ILE A 11 19.13 32.68 -56.64
CA ILE A 11 18.95 31.32 -56.08
C ILE A 11 19.45 31.27 -54.62
N LYS A 12 20.58 31.91 -54.31
CA LYS A 12 21.09 32.00 -52.93
C LYS A 12 20.14 32.77 -52.00
N GLN A 13 19.58 33.89 -52.47
CA GLN A 13 18.62 34.68 -51.69
C GLN A 13 17.31 33.94 -51.45
N LEU A 14 16.84 33.13 -52.40
CA LEU A 14 15.64 32.30 -52.24
C LEU A 14 15.86 31.10 -51.30
N ASN A 15 17.04 30.48 -51.32
CA ASN A 15 17.31 29.28 -50.51
C ASN A 15 17.53 29.55 -49.02
N GLN A 16 18.03 30.73 -48.63
CA GLN A 16 18.28 31.09 -47.22
C GLN A 16 17.02 31.13 -46.33
N PRO A 17 15.92 31.82 -46.69
CA PRO A 17 14.70 31.83 -45.86
C PRO A 17 14.08 30.43 -45.74
N HIS A 18 14.12 29.63 -46.81
CA HIS A 18 13.62 28.25 -46.80
C HIS A 18 14.44 27.29 -45.93
N GLU A 19 15.74 27.53 -45.74
CA GLU A 19 16.55 26.75 -44.78
C GLU A 19 16.22 27.09 -43.32
N GLY A 20 15.93 28.36 -43.03
CA GLY A 20 15.48 28.81 -41.71
C GLY A 20 14.16 28.17 -41.32
N GLU A 21 13.16 28.28 -42.21
CA GLU A 21 11.84 27.65 -42.04
C GLU A 21 11.98 26.13 -41.84
N ARG A 22 12.78 25.43 -42.66
CA ARG A 22 12.99 23.97 -42.50
C ARG A 22 13.63 23.61 -41.16
N LYS A 23 14.52 24.44 -40.61
CA LYS A 23 15.13 24.20 -39.29
C LYS A 23 14.13 24.45 -38.17
N GLU A 24 13.30 25.47 -38.26
CA GLU A 24 12.20 25.72 -37.31
C GLU A 24 11.20 24.57 -37.31
N TRP A 25 10.70 24.17 -38.49
CA TRP A 25 9.80 23.02 -38.63
C TRP A 25 10.37 21.73 -38.03
N LYS A 26 11.67 21.45 -38.25
CA LYS A 26 12.34 20.31 -37.62
C LYS A 26 12.39 20.41 -36.10
N ASN A 27 12.65 21.60 -35.56
CA ASN A 27 12.70 21.82 -34.12
C ASN A 27 11.32 21.73 -33.48
N GLU A 28 10.28 22.26 -34.13
CA GLU A 28 8.89 22.14 -33.69
C GLU A 28 8.41 20.70 -33.72
N THR A 29 8.71 19.97 -34.79
CA THR A 29 8.39 18.53 -34.91
C THR A 29 9.06 17.74 -33.77
N ARG A 30 10.33 18.04 -33.46
CA ARG A 30 11.05 17.42 -32.35
C ARG A 30 10.39 17.72 -31.00
N LYS A 31 10.09 18.99 -30.71
CA LYS A 31 9.41 19.41 -29.48
C LYS A 31 8.03 18.78 -29.34
N MET A 32 7.32 18.60 -30.45
CA MET A 32 6.00 17.97 -30.47
C MET A 32 6.10 16.46 -30.19
N GLY A 33 7.12 15.79 -30.74
CA GLY A 33 7.45 14.40 -30.43
C GLY A 33 7.76 14.20 -28.94
N GLU A 34 8.64 15.02 -28.38
CA GLU A 34 9.00 14.98 -26.94
C GLU A 34 7.76 15.19 -26.03
N LYS A 35 6.85 16.10 -26.41
CA LYS A 35 5.59 16.31 -25.68
C LYS A 35 4.64 15.12 -25.80
N MET A 36 4.58 14.49 -26.97
CA MET A 36 3.75 13.32 -27.21
C MET A 36 4.22 12.12 -26.37
N GLU A 37 5.54 11.86 -26.34
CA GLU A 37 6.13 10.82 -25.50
C GLU A 37 5.86 11.05 -24.00
N ALA A 38 5.98 12.29 -23.53
CA ALA A 38 5.68 12.64 -22.15
C ALA A 38 4.20 12.44 -21.80
N LEU A 39 3.29 12.76 -22.73
CA LEU A 39 1.85 12.52 -22.57
C LEU A 39 1.52 11.03 -22.55
N GLU A 40 2.12 10.24 -23.42
CA GLU A 40 1.94 8.78 -23.43
C GLU A 40 2.43 8.13 -22.14
N LEU A 41 3.59 8.55 -21.63
CA LEU A 41 4.13 8.06 -20.37
C LEU A 41 3.20 8.40 -19.18
N ASN A 42 2.70 9.64 -19.12
CA ASN A 42 1.75 10.04 -18.09
C ASN A 42 0.44 9.25 -18.17
N LEU A 43 -0.08 9.04 -19.39
CA LEU A 43 -1.30 8.26 -19.59
C LEU A 43 -1.12 6.80 -19.14
N ARG A 44 0.02 6.18 -19.44
CA ARG A 44 0.35 4.82 -18.96
C ARG A 44 0.36 4.76 -17.43
N ASN A 45 1.03 5.72 -16.78
CA ASN A 45 1.08 5.79 -15.33
C ASN A 45 -0.30 6.00 -14.69
N GLU A 46 -1.20 6.77 -15.33
CA GLU A 46 -2.58 6.93 -14.86
C GLU A 46 -3.42 5.66 -15.03
N ILE A 47 -3.26 4.94 -16.13
CA ILE A 47 -3.92 3.65 -16.35
C ILE A 47 -3.48 2.64 -15.30
N GLU A 48 -2.18 2.56 -15.01
CA GLU A 48 -1.62 1.66 -14.00
C GLU A 48 -2.18 1.97 -12.60
N LYS A 49 -2.21 3.25 -12.21
CA LYS A 49 -2.82 3.67 -10.92
C LYS A 49 -4.30 3.34 -10.82
N LYS A 50 -5.06 3.49 -11.92
CA LYS A 50 -6.48 3.12 -11.94
C LYS A 50 -6.67 1.61 -11.77
N HIS A 51 -5.84 0.82 -12.44
CA HIS A 51 -5.86 -0.64 -12.29
C HIS A 51 -5.55 -1.07 -10.85
N GLU A 52 -4.51 -0.51 -10.23
CA GLU A 52 -4.21 -0.74 -8.81
C GLU A 52 -5.38 -0.37 -7.89
N LEU A 53 -6.07 0.74 -8.17
CA LEU A 53 -7.23 1.18 -7.40
C LEU A 53 -8.42 0.22 -7.54
N GLU A 54 -8.70 -0.25 -8.76
CA GLU A 54 -9.75 -1.23 -9.03
C GLU A 54 -9.45 -2.58 -8.36
N GLU A 55 -8.20 -3.03 -8.40
CA GLU A 55 -7.76 -4.22 -7.65
C GLU A 55 -7.97 -4.04 -6.15
N LEU A 56 -7.57 -2.89 -5.58
CA LEU A 56 -7.78 -2.58 -4.17
C LEU A 56 -9.25 -2.58 -3.78
N GLU A 57 -10.12 -2.05 -4.63
CA GLU A 57 -11.57 -2.02 -4.39
C GLU A 57 -12.19 -3.43 -4.45
N MET A 58 -11.78 -4.26 -5.42
CA MET A 58 -12.17 -5.67 -5.46
C MET A 58 -11.69 -6.43 -4.22
N MET A 59 -10.42 -6.29 -3.85
CA MET A 59 -9.87 -6.92 -2.66
C MET A 59 -10.57 -6.44 -1.39
N ARG A 60 -11.00 -5.17 -1.32
CA ARG A 60 -11.77 -4.63 -0.19
C ARG A 60 -13.12 -5.32 -0.07
N LYS A 61 -13.78 -5.56 -1.20
CA LYS A 61 -15.06 -6.27 -1.24
C LYS A 61 -14.89 -7.74 -0.86
N GLU A 62 -13.94 -8.44 -1.47
CA GLU A 62 -13.62 -9.85 -1.18
C GLU A 62 -13.23 -10.05 0.29
N LEU A 63 -12.39 -9.17 0.85
CA LEU A 63 -11.99 -9.27 2.25
C LEU A 63 -13.10 -8.87 3.22
N GLY A 64 -14.00 -7.97 2.83
CA GLY A 64 -15.22 -7.70 3.60
C GLY A 64 -16.14 -8.92 3.71
N ASP A 65 -16.12 -9.79 2.70
CA ASP A 65 -16.85 -11.05 2.68
C ASP A 65 -16.13 -12.18 3.47
N ILE A 66 -14.82 -12.05 3.71
CA ILE A 66 -14.02 -12.97 4.53
C ILE A 66 -14.07 -12.53 6.00
N GLY A 67 -14.87 -13.23 6.81
CA GLY A 67 -14.97 -12.99 8.25
C GLY A 67 -13.59 -13.03 8.94
N GLY A 68 -13.08 -11.86 9.36
CA GLY A 68 -11.71 -11.77 9.88
C GLY A 68 -10.97 -10.48 9.51
N ALA A 69 -11.23 -9.95 8.31
CA ALA A 69 -10.58 -8.77 7.75
C ALA A 69 -11.52 -7.55 7.76
N GLY A 70 -11.16 -6.50 8.50
CA GLY A 70 -11.94 -5.26 8.58
C GLY A 70 -11.98 -4.64 9.98
N HIS A 71 -12.50 -3.41 10.08
CA HIS A 71 -12.83 -2.76 11.36
C HIS A 71 -14.06 -3.44 11.98
N PHE A 72 -13.87 -4.64 12.52
CA PHE A 72 -14.91 -5.28 13.31
C PHE A 72 -14.96 -4.61 14.69
N PHE A 73 -16.16 -4.18 15.07
CA PHE A 73 -16.55 -3.90 16.44
C PHE A 73 -17.86 -4.68 16.62
N GLY A 74 -17.88 -5.78 17.38
CA GLY A 74 -19.07 -6.65 17.44
C GLY A 74 -18.82 -8.06 18.00
N ASN A 75 -19.52 -9.07 17.47
CA ASN A 75 -19.42 -10.46 17.91
C ASN A 75 -18.14 -11.14 17.36
N ASP A 76 -17.00 -10.88 17.99
CA ASP A 76 -15.68 -11.41 17.60
C ASP A 76 -15.43 -12.90 17.99
N LYS A 77 -16.49 -13.65 18.25
CA LYS A 77 -16.43 -15.09 18.54
C LYS A 77 -15.91 -15.87 17.33
N ARG A 78 -15.13 -16.95 17.55
CA ARG A 78 -14.69 -17.82 16.44
C ARG A 78 -15.87 -18.50 15.74
N ILE A 79 -15.75 -18.75 14.43
CA ILE A 79 -16.71 -19.56 13.65
C ILE A 79 -17.02 -20.90 14.33
N LYS A 80 -15.98 -21.61 14.83
CA LYS A 80 -16.16 -22.89 15.53
C LYS A 80 -17.00 -22.80 16.81
N TYR A 81 -17.20 -21.61 17.34
CA TYR A 81 -18.06 -21.34 18.49
C TYR A 81 -19.36 -20.63 18.11
N GLY A 82 -19.69 -20.50 16.82
CA GLY A 82 -20.90 -19.81 16.36
C GLY A 82 -20.77 -18.29 16.33
N GLY A 83 -19.55 -17.79 16.19
CA GLY A 83 -19.30 -16.41 15.80
C GLY A 83 -19.03 -16.27 14.32
N GLU A 84 -18.64 -15.07 13.89
CA GLU A 84 -18.51 -14.71 12.47
C GLU A 84 -17.06 -14.69 11.99
N ARG A 85 -16.09 -14.97 12.87
CA ARG A 85 -14.67 -14.71 12.61
C ARG A 85 -13.81 -15.97 12.46
N ASP A 86 -13.02 -16.06 11.38
CA ASP A 86 -12.02 -17.12 11.18
C ASP A 86 -10.61 -16.69 11.64
N ALA A 87 -9.72 -17.66 11.82
CA ALA A 87 -8.30 -17.42 12.04
C ALA A 87 -7.63 -17.00 10.71
N MET A 88 -6.74 -15.99 10.76
CA MET A 88 -6.08 -15.48 9.56
C MET A 88 -4.70 -16.14 9.35
N GLY A 89 -4.52 -16.79 8.20
CA GLY A 89 -3.25 -17.36 7.75
C GLY A 89 -2.34 -16.37 7.05
N GLU A 90 -1.21 -16.86 6.55
CA GLU A 90 -0.18 -16.05 5.86
C GLU A 90 -0.68 -15.45 4.54
N GLU A 91 -1.41 -16.24 3.75
CA GLU A 91 -1.90 -15.83 2.42
C GLU A 91 -3.02 -14.79 2.53
N GLU A 92 -3.90 -14.92 3.51
CA GLU A 92 -4.89 -13.89 3.83
C GLU A 92 -4.20 -12.61 4.33
N LEU A 93 -3.10 -12.73 5.10
CA LEU A 93 -2.35 -11.57 5.58
C LEU A 93 -1.68 -10.79 4.43
N LYS A 94 -1.13 -11.46 3.41
CA LYS A 94 -0.59 -10.82 2.20
C LYS A 94 -1.65 -9.99 1.48
N LYS A 95 -2.89 -10.50 1.38
CA LYS A 95 -4.01 -9.79 0.75
C LYS A 95 -4.44 -8.57 1.57
N VAL A 96 -4.57 -8.72 2.88
CA VAL A 96 -5.05 -7.64 3.74
C VAL A 96 -3.96 -6.61 4.00
N LEU A 97 -2.66 -6.92 3.78
CA LEU A 97 -1.55 -5.94 3.85
C LEU A 97 -1.82 -4.72 2.96
N ARG A 98 -2.67 -4.93 1.95
CA ARG A 98 -3.18 -3.92 1.03
C ARG A 98 -4.32 -3.06 1.62
N LEU A 99 -4.96 -3.41 2.76
CA LEU A 99 -6.25 -2.84 3.27
C LEU A 99 -6.45 -2.66 4.82
N LEU A 100 -5.74 -3.42 5.69
CA LEU A 100 -5.50 -3.38 7.17
C LEU A 100 -6.59 -3.19 8.29
N ALA A 101 -7.02 -4.32 8.89
CA ALA A 101 -7.32 -4.54 10.34
C ALA A 101 -7.37 -6.07 10.68
N TYR A 102 -6.89 -6.52 11.86
CA TYR A 102 -6.48 -7.95 12.07
C TYR A 102 -6.56 -8.57 13.48
N TRP A 103 -6.40 -9.91 13.52
CA TRP A 103 -6.45 -10.80 14.68
C TRP A 103 -5.35 -11.88 14.69
N TRP A 104 -4.61 -12.06 15.80
CA TRP A 104 -3.53 -13.06 15.89
C TRP A 104 -3.39 -13.73 17.27
N ASP A 105 -3.12 -15.05 17.28
CA ASP A 105 -2.67 -15.83 18.44
C ASP A 105 -1.24 -16.38 18.31
N HIS A 106 -0.66 -16.45 17.10
CA HIS A 106 0.67 -17.00 16.82
C HIS A 106 1.65 -15.93 16.30
N ASN A 107 2.94 -16.18 16.41
CA ASN A 107 3.96 -15.32 15.80
C ASN A 107 3.89 -15.41 14.27
N LEU A 108 4.08 -14.29 13.58
CA LEU A 108 3.96 -14.21 12.13
C LEU A 108 4.89 -13.14 11.57
N GLU A 109 5.46 -13.37 10.41
CA GLU A 109 6.24 -12.38 9.66
C GLU A 109 5.97 -12.55 8.18
N VAL A 110 5.54 -11.47 7.53
CA VAL A 110 5.19 -11.44 6.10
C VAL A 110 5.86 -10.24 5.44
N ALA A 111 6.39 -10.46 4.25
CA ALA A 111 6.94 -9.43 3.38
C ALA A 111 6.22 -9.46 2.03
N GLU A 112 5.70 -8.31 1.60
CA GLU A 112 4.95 -8.18 0.34
C GLU A 112 5.11 -6.74 -0.18
N ALA A 113 5.39 -6.57 -1.49
CA ALA A 113 5.49 -5.26 -2.14
C ALA A 113 6.38 -4.22 -1.41
N GLY A 114 7.50 -4.67 -0.82
CA GLY A 114 8.42 -3.81 -0.06
C GLY A 114 7.95 -3.47 1.37
N TRP A 115 6.78 -3.93 1.79
CA TRP A 115 6.30 -3.85 3.17
C TRP A 115 6.66 -5.11 3.94
N THR A 116 6.91 -4.98 5.24
CA THR A 116 7.05 -6.11 6.16
C THR A 116 6.16 -5.89 7.37
N ILE A 117 5.31 -6.87 7.67
CA ILE A 117 4.58 -6.96 8.95
C ILE A 117 5.18 -8.11 9.75
N GLN A 118 5.41 -7.86 11.03
CA GLN A 118 5.76 -8.90 11.98
C GLN A 118 4.87 -8.76 13.20
N PHE A 119 4.29 -9.86 13.65
CA PHE A 119 3.56 -9.93 14.90
C PHE A 119 4.21 -10.97 15.82
N LYS A 120 4.34 -10.60 17.10
CA LYS A 120 4.78 -11.50 18.17
C LYS A 120 3.74 -11.50 19.28
N THR A 121 3.26 -12.68 19.63
CA THR A 121 2.27 -12.87 20.70
C THR A 121 2.88 -12.74 22.09
N ALA A 122 2.07 -12.38 23.09
CA ALA A 122 2.46 -12.49 24.50
C ALA A 122 2.39 -13.95 25.00
N LEU A 123 1.60 -14.82 24.36
CA LEU A 123 1.32 -16.16 24.86
C LEU A 123 2.57 -17.06 24.82
N LYS A 124 3.07 -17.49 26.00
CA LYS A 124 4.26 -18.35 26.10
C LYS A 124 4.14 -19.65 25.32
N ARG A 125 2.95 -20.26 25.31
CA ARG A 125 2.67 -21.48 24.52
C ARG A 125 2.91 -21.32 23.02
N ASN A 126 2.89 -20.07 22.54
CA ASN A 126 3.08 -19.71 21.13
C ASN A 126 4.40 -18.94 20.90
N GLY A 127 5.38 -19.11 21.79
CA GLY A 127 6.71 -18.46 21.67
C GLY A 127 6.75 -17.00 22.12
N GLY A 128 5.74 -16.54 22.86
CA GLY A 128 5.67 -15.21 23.43
C GLY A 128 6.51 -15.01 24.69
N ASP A 129 6.67 -13.76 25.11
CA ASP A 129 7.44 -13.40 26.33
C ASP A 129 6.61 -13.47 27.63
N GLY A 130 5.31 -13.77 27.53
CA GLY A 130 4.38 -13.81 28.64
C GLY A 130 3.83 -12.45 29.06
N LYS A 131 4.18 -11.36 28.37
CA LYS A 131 3.85 -10.00 28.83
C LYS A 131 3.33 -9.09 27.73
N TYR A 132 3.94 -9.08 26.55
CA TYR A 132 3.63 -8.11 25.51
C TYR A 132 3.30 -8.78 24.19
N HIS A 133 2.25 -8.27 23.55
CA HIS A 133 2.03 -8.40 22.13
C HIS A 133 2.80 -7.29 21.40
N TYR A 134 3.47 -7.65 20.31
CA TYR A 134 4.24 -6.72 19.51
C TYR A 134 3.78 -6.78 18.07
N LEU A 135 3.68 -5.61 17.45
CA LEU A 135 3.43 -5.49 16.01
C LEU A 135 4.48 -4.54 15.44
N TRP A 136 5.20 -5.02 14.42
CA TRP A 136 6.08 -4.22 13.60
C TRP A 136 5.51 -4.08 12.19
N ILE A 137 5.62 -2.88 11.64
CA ILE A 137 5.32 -2.59 10.23
C ILE A 137 6.48 -1.76 9.67
N SER A 138 6.97 -2.07 8.48
CA SER A 138 7.98 -1.25 7.81
C SER A 138 7.36 0.00 7.15
N ASN A 139 8.23 0.87 6.64
CA ASN A 139 7.93 1.95 5.69
C ASN A 139 7.19 3.17 6.23
N LYS A 140 6.25 3.03 7.18
CA LYS A 140 5.43 4.17 7.61
C LYS A 140 5.08 4.15 9.09
N GLU A 141 5.03 5.34 9.68
CA GLU A 141 4.49 5.53 11.02
C GLU A 141 2.99 5.20 11.03
N PHE A 142 2.55 4.59 12.11
CA PHE A 142 1.15 4.22 12.29
C PHE A 142 0.73 4.37 13.75
N LYS A 143 -0.58 4.43 13.94
CA LYS A 143 -1.22 4.20 15.22
C LYS A 143 -2.11 2.98 15.14
N ALA A 144 -2.45 2.40 16.28
CA ALA A 144 -3.41 1.31 16.34
C ALA A 144 -4.29 1.41 17.58
N THR A 145 -5.56 1.06 17.44
CA THR A 145 -6.37 0.66 18.59
C THR A 145 -6.16 -0.82 18.83
N ALA A 146 -5.55 -1.17 19.97
CA ALA A 146 -5.36 -2.53 20.43
C ALA A 146 -6.46 -2.91 21.42
N GLN A 147 -6.95 -4.15 21.36
CA GLN A 147 -8.01 -4.64 22.23
C GLN A 147 -7.90 -6.14 22.46
N GLU A 148 -8.05 -6.57 23.71
CA GLU A 148 -8.11 -7.98 24.07
C GLU A 148 -9.51 -8.52 23.79
N ILE A 149 -9.59 -9.75 23.27
CA ILE A 149 -10.87 -10.39 22.91
C ILE A 149 -10.85 -11.82 23.43
N SER A 150 -11.96 -12.30 23.99
CA SER A 150 -12.12 -13.75 24.20
C SER A 150 -12.57 -14.42 22.91
N ASP A 151 -11.83 -15.43 22.46
CA ASP A 151 -12.18 -16.14 21.23
C ASP A 151 -13.45 -17.01 21.40
N VAL A 152 -13.76 -17.39 22.64
CA VAL A 152 -14.93 -18.18 23.03
C VAL A 152 -16.18 -17.33 23.15
N THR A 153 -16.11 -16.16 23.79
CA THR A 153 -17.31 -15.36 24.11
C THR A 153 -17.47 -14.13 23.25
N GLY A 154 -16.42 -13.70 22.55
CA GLY A 154 -16.38 -12.40 21.86
C GLY A 154 -16.26 -11.21 22.80
N GLU A 155 -16.15 -11.43 24.12
CA GLU A 155 -15.99 -10.33 25.09
C GLU A 155 -14.71 -9.54 24.80
N GLU A 156 -14.87 -8.24 24.60
CA GLU A 156 -13.76 -7.34 24.38
C GLU A 156 -13.35 -6.62 25.68
N ALA A 157 -12.04 -6.44 25.90
CA ALA A 157 -11.49 -5.79 27.07
C ALA A 157 -10.25 -4.96 26.74
N ASN A 158 -9.85 -4.09 27.67
CA ASN A 158 -8.54 -3.42 27.67
C ASN A 158 -8.19 -2.70 26.36
N ARG A 159 -9.16 -1.98 25.79
CA ARG A 159 -8.96 -1.15 24.59
C ARG A 159 -7.95 -0.03 24.87
N ARG A 160 -6.94 0.12 24.01
CA ARG A 160 -5.88 1.14 24.11
C ARG A 160 -5.52 1.69 22.74
N GLU A 161 -5.36 3.00 22.63
CA GLU A 161 -4.73 3.61 21.45
C GLU A 161 -3.21 3.63 21.65
N LEU A 162 -2.48 3.14 20.64
CA LEU A 162 -1.04 2.98 20.66
C LEU A 162 -0.45 3.69 19.45
N GLN A 163 0.57 4.51 19.70
CA GLN A 163 1.38 5.12 18.67
C GLN A 163 2.62 4.25 18.42
N SER A 164 2.94 4.00 17.14
CA SER A 164 4.16 3.30 16.78
C SER A 164 5.41 4.11 17.12
N LYS A 165 6.49 3.40 17.44
CA LYS A 165 7.81 3.97 17.71
C LYS A 165 8.83 3.28 16.83
N LYS A 166 9.81 4.05 16.35
CA LYS A 166 10.89 3.53 15.52
C LYS A 166 11.68 2.46 16.27
N ASP A 167 11.90 1.32 15.63
CA ASP A 167 12.63 0.17 16.14
C ASP A 167 13.47 -0.40 14.99
N GLY A 168 14.72 0.06 14.89
CA GLY A 168 15.59 -0.23 13.75
C GLY A 168 15.03 0.35 12.44
N THR A 169 14.79 -0.52 11.46
CA THR A 169 14.22 -0.19 10.15
C THR A 169 12.69 -0.24 10.11
N ARG A 170 12.04 -0.64 11.20
CA ARG A 170 10.59 -0.80 11.31
C ARG A 170 9.99 0.17 12.32
N GLN A 171 8.68 0.30 12.29
CA GLN A 171 7.87 0.97 13.30
C GLN A 171 7.20 -0.11 14.18
N ARG A 172 7.22 0.06 15.49
CA ARG A 172 6.74 -0.94 16.45
C ARG A 172 5.71 -0.37 17.42
N ILE A 173 4.64 -1.11 17.67
CA ILE A 173 3.79 -0.94 18.86
C ILE A 173 3.99 -2.10 19.84
N LYS A 174 3.82 -1.81 21.13
CA LYS A 174 3.82 -2.79 22.22
C LYS A 174 2.49 -2.69 22.97
N TYR A 175 1.81 -3.81 23.14
CA TYR A 175 0.59 -3.92 23.94
C TYR A 175 0.84 -4.88 25.10
N GLU A 176 0.66 -4.42 26.33
CA GLU A 176 0.78 -5.26 27.53
C GLU A 176 -0.49 -6.07 27.70
N MET A 177 -0.34 -7.39 27.88
CA MET A 177 -1.45 -8.28 28.19
C MET A 177 -1.92 -8.04 29.62
N VAL A 178 -3.22 -7.79 29.79
CA VAL A 178 -3.84 -7.39 31.07
C VAL A 178 -4.86 -8.42 31.57
N ALA A 179 -5.89 -8.73 30.78
CA ALA A 179 -6.96 -9.65 31.23
C ALA A 179 -6.75 -11.10 30.79
N TYR A 180 -5.59 -11.43 30.20
CA TYR A 180 -5.27 -12.77 29.74
C TYR A 180 -6.36 -13.37 28.83
N LYS A 181 -6.99 -12.52 28.02
CA LYS A 181 -7.91 -12.98 26.99
C LYS A 181 -7.12 -13.73 25.91
N ASP A 182 -7.83 -14.55 25.15
CA ASP A 182 -7.23 -15.53 24.25
C ASP A 182 -6.36 -14.88 23.16
N VAL A 183 -6.64 -13.61 22.85
CA VAL A 183 -6.17 -12.95 21.64
C VAL A 183 -6.22 -11.41 21.72
N VAL A 184 -5.49 -10.76 20.81
CA VAL A 184 -5.49 -9.29 20.64
C VAL A 184 -5.88 -8.89 19.21
N ARG A 185 -6.71 -7.86 19.06
CA ARG A 185 -7.06 -7.19 17.81
C ARG A 185 -6.29 -5.88 17.69
N PHE A 186 -5.73 -5.61 16.51
CA PHE A 186 -5.16 -4.31 16.17
C PHE A 186 -5.91 -3.68 14.98
N ASN A 187 -6.55 -2.55 15.24
CA ASN A 187 -7.11 -1.68 14.21
C ASN A 187 -6.08 -0.61 13.86
N ILE A 188 -5.41 -0.75 12.72
CA ILE A 188 -4.24 0.04 12.32
C ILE A 188 -4.67 1.27 11.52
N THR A 189 -3.97 2.39 11.69
CA THR A 189 -4.12 3.61 10.89
C THR A 189 -2.74 4.16 10.60
N PHE A 190 -2.37 4.26 9.33
CA PHE A 190 -1.11 4.90 8.93
C PHE A 190 -1.18 6.43 9.05
N LEU A 191 -0.06 7.05 9.42
CA LEU A 191 0.09 8.50 9.56
C LEU A 191 0.89 9.08 8.39
#